data_AF-A0A8T7F7T0-F1
#
_entry.id   AF-A0A8T7F7T0-F1
#
_cell.length_a   1.000
_cell.length_b   1.000
_cell.length_c   1.000
_cell.angle_alpha   90.00
_cell.angle_beta   90.00
_cell.angle_gamma   90.00
#
_symmetry.space_group_name_H-M   'P 1'
#
loop_
_entity.id
_entity.type
_entity.pdbx_description
1 polymer ?
#
loop_
_entity_poly.entity_id
_entity_poly.type
_entity_poly.pdbx_seq_one_letter_code
_entity_poly.pdbx_strand_id
1 'polypeptide(L)'
;MRISIWQQFASNHSANYTVVGIFESAEKASQAGQVILEFMQALVDWNDNNNIFEFYKAHGWIPTPVEESLIQRYKIEWDKPLDWGSSINVPGRWSIPIDDFILIFDKIVFVSTPISDATWQTGNQFIQLFRALGGTSARDTDLGARSIDENEQESFELCVDIFCTAPSLVIAEEAYSKIQVLFEGKDAHDMPWVIYHPRFAEKTDGISPEDYWEQERIYFQEANAWSEFYKAHVNKKDISGFGSYRDQFFKQDEKVRDMIYRLRYDVEVSSGSISRTDLRLELQALNARRYQFGIPAIISWLKASGFTGIEYKFYDIRHQWGVE
;
A
#
# COMPACT_ATOMS: atom_id res chain seq x y z
N MET A 1 30.50 -14.40 41.28
CA MET A 1 30.21 -13.31 40.30
C MET A 1 29.37 -13.91 39.19
N ARG A 2 28.11 -13.49 39.04
CA ARG A 2 27.20 -13.96 37.97
C ARG A 2 27.12 -12.87 36.91
N ILE A 3 27.61 -13.15 35.70
CA ILE A 3 27.41 -12.29 34.54
C ILE A 3 26.11 -12.76 33.88
N SER A 4 25.10 -11.90 33.86
CA SER A 4 23.88 -12.11 33.07
C SER A 4 24.01 -11.27 31.81
N ILE A 5 24.20 -11.91 30.65
CA ILE A 5 24.13 -11.24 29.36
C ILE A 5 22.65 -11.10 29.01
N TRP A 6 22.12 -9.89 29.18
CA TRP A 6 20.84 -9.51 28.58
C TRP A 6 21.09 -9.22 27.11
N GLN A 7 20.92 -10.22 26.25
CA GLN A 7 20.86 -9.99 24.82
C GLN A 7 19.44 -9.54 24.50
N GLN A 8 19.24 -8.23 24.45
CA GLN A 8 18.03 -7.65 23.89
C GLN A 8 18.07 -7.99 22.40
N PHE A 9 17.24 -8.93 21.96
CA PHE A 9 17.00 -9.11 20.53
C PHE A 9 16.47 -7.78 20.02
N ALA A 10 17.26 -7.08 19.20
CA ALA A 10 16.73 -6.00 18.37
C ALA A 10 15.54 -6.61 17.63
N SER A 11 14.36 -6.07 17.88
CA SER A 11 13.13 -6.52 17.24
C SER A 11 13.39 -6.61 15.75
N ASN A 12 13.09 -7.77 15.18
CA ASN A 12 13.31 -8.11 13.79
C ASN A 12 12.87 -6.92 12.91
N HIS A 13 13.73 -6.49 11.98
CA HIS A 13 13.52 -5.32 11.15
C HIS A 13 12.33 -5.53 10.22
N SER A 14 11.17 -5.06 10.66
CA SER A 14 9.99 -4.83 9.83
C SER A 14 10.39 -3.94 8.65
N ALA A 15 10.54 -4.52 7.46
CA ALA A 15 10.82 -3.80 6.22
C ALA A 15 9.58 -3.82 5.33
N ASN A 16 9.14 -2.64 4.89
CA ASN A 16 8.09 -2.51 3.88
C ASN A 16 8.70 -2.09 2.56
N TYR A 17 8.12 -2.56 1.46
CA TYR A 17 8.43 -2.02 0.15
C TYR A 17 7.15 -1.85 -0.66
N THR A 18 7.23 -0.92 -1.61
CA THR A 18 6.32 -0.85 -2.74
C THR A 18 7.14 -0.70 -4.01
N VAL A 19 6.96 -1.61 -4.95
CA VAL A 19 7.51 -1.50 -6.30
C VAL A 19 6.39 -1.12 -7.25
N VAL A 20 6.65 -0.12 -8.09
CA VAL A 20 5.71 0.38 -9.08
C VAL A 20 6.27 0.10 -10.46
N GLY A 21 5.59 -0.76 -11.22
CA GLY A 21 5.84 -0.97 -12.64
C GLY A 21 4.99 -0.02 -13.48
N ILE A 22 5.59 0.71 -14.41
CA ILE A 22 4.91 1.61 -15.35
C ILE A 22 5.09 1.07 -16.76
N PHE A 23 3.98 0.87 -17.46
CA PHE A 23 3.92 0.27 -18.79
C PHE A 23 3.47 1.28 -19.84
N GLU A 24 3.61 0.89 -21.11
CA GLU A 24 3.19 1.73 -22.24
C GLU A 24 1.66 1.90 -22.31
N SER A 25 0.90 0.87 -21.91
CA SER A 25 -0.56 0.87 -21.96
C SER A 25 -1.17 0.11 -20.79
N ALA A 26 -2.48 0.31 -20.57
CA ALA A 26 -3.25 -0.41 -19.56
C ALA A 26 -3.30 -1.92 -19.84
N GLU A 27 -3.35 -2.33 -21.11
CA GLU A 27 -3.32 -3.74 -21.50
C GLU A 27 -1.98 -4.39 -21.14
N LYS A 28 -0.86 -3.66 -21.31
CA LYS A 28 0.47 -4.15 -20.91
C LYS A 28 0.62 -4.24 -19.40
N ALA A 29 0.13 -3.26 -18.65
CA ALA A 29 0.08 -3.33 -17.19
C ALA A 29 -0.79 -4.51 -16.72
N SER A 30 -1.95 -4.74 -17.34
CA SER A 30 -2.81 -5.88 -17.05
C SER A 30 -2.13 -7.21 -17.31
N GLN A 31 -1.46 -7.38 -18.46
CA GLN A 31 -0.68 -8.58 -18.77
C GLN A 31 0.44 -8.83 -17.75
N ALA A 32 1.19 -7.78 -17.38
CA ALA A 32 2.26 -7.89 -16.41
C ALA A 32 1.74 -8.22 -15.00
N GLY A 33 0.67 -7.56 -14.57
CA GLY A 33 0.02 -7.84 -13.29
C GLY A 33 -0.53 -9.26 -13.23
N GLN A 34 -1.11 -9.76 -14.32
CA GLN A 34 -1.60 -11.14 -14.41
C GLN A 34 -0.48 -12.17 -14.24
N VAL A 35 0.70 -11.93 -14.84
CA VAL A 35 1.89 -12.79 -14.63
C VAL A 35 2.27 -12.86 -13.15
N ILE A 36 2.21 -11.73 -12.44
CA ILE A 36 2.56 -11.67 -11.02
C ILE A 36 1.49 -12.36 -10.18
N LEU A 37 0.20 -12.14 -10.47
CA LEU A 37 -0.91 -12.81 -9.79
C LEU A 37 -0.83 -14.33 -9.95
N GLU A 38 -0.60 -14.83 -11.16
CA GLU A 38 -0.41 -16.27 -11.44
C GLU A 38 0.79 -16.85 -10.69
N PHE A 39 1.91 -16.12 -10.67
CA PHE A 39 3.09 -16.52 -9.90
C PHE A 39 2.79 -16.61 -8.40
N MET A 40 2.11 -15.60 -7.84
CA MET A 40 1.74 -15.60 -6.42
C MET A 40 0.80 -16.75 -6.10
N GLN A 41 -0.20 -17.01 -6.95
CA GLN A 41 -1.10 -18.14 -6.76
C GLN A 41 -0.36 -19.48 -6.82
N ALA A 42 0.56 -19.65 -7.78
CA ALA A 42 1.38 -20.86 -7.85
C ALA A 42 2.25 -21.06 -6.59
N LEU A 43 2.73 -19.98 -5.98
CA LEU A 43 3.47 -20.05 -4.73
C LEU A 43 2.57 -20.46 -3.56
N VAL A 44 1.33 -19.97 -3.50
CA VAL A 44 0.32 -20.39 -2.51
C VAL A 44 0.05 -21.89 -2.65
N ASP A 45 -0.29 -22.33 -3.86
CA ASP A 45 -0.61 -23.73 -4.16
C ASP A 45 0.57 -24.65 -3.83
N TRP A 46 1.80 -24.22 -4.13
CA TRP A 46 3.00 -24.97 -3.79
C TRP A 46 3.22 -25.04 -2.28
N ASN A 47 3.04 -23.93 -1.56
CA ASN A 47 3.18 -23.90 -0.11
C ASN A 47 2.17 -24.82 0.60
N ASP A 48 0.92 -24.85 0.13
CA ASP A 48 -0.13 -25.69 0.69
C ASP A 48 0.22 -27.19 0.62
N ASN A 49 1.05 -27.59 -0.36
CA ASN A 49 1.48 -28.98 -0.55
C ASN A 49 2.86 -29.31 0.04
N ASN A 50 3.75 -28.32 0.22
CA ASN A 50 5.15 -28.56 0.56
C ASN A 50 5.60 -27.95 1.91
N ASN A 51 4.85 -27.00 2.45
CA ASN A 51 5.22 -26.18 3.60
C ASN A 51 6.57 -25.45 3.41
N ILE A 52 6.50 -24.19 3.02
CA ILE A 52 7.66 -23.35 2.70
C ILE A 52 8.67 -23.22 3.86
N PHE A 53 8.20 -23.29 5.11
CA PHE A 53 9.11 -23.25 6.28
C PHE A 53 9.96 -24.51 6.40
N GLU A 54 9.36 -25.69 6.22
CA GLU A 54 10.12 -26.94 6.24
C GLU A 54 11.06 -27.03 5.02
N PHE A 55 10.65 -26.48 3.87
CA PHE A 55 11.54 -26.35 2.72
C PHE A 55 12.78 -25.51 3.05
N TYR A 56 12.63 -24.29 3.59
CA TYR A 56 13.76 -23.43 3.94
C TYR A 56 14.64 -24.00 5.04
N LYS A 57 14.05 -24.74 5.99
CA LYS A 57 14.81 -25.44 7.03
C LYS A 57 15.69 -26.56 6.44
N ALA A 58 15.20 -27.26 5.42
CA ALA A 58 15.93 -28.36 4.79
C ALA A 58 16.96 -27.89 3.75
N HIS A 59 16.66 -26.84 2.99
CA HIS A 59 17.46 -26.41 1.83
C HIS A 59 18.19 -25.09 2.04
N GLY A 60 17.96 -24.42 3.17
CA GLY A 60 18.42 -23.06 3.42
C GLY A 60 17.50 -22.00 2.79
N TRP A 61 17.93 -20.75 2.85
CA TRP A 61 17.19 -19.60 2.33
C TRP A 61 17.43 -19.42 0.83
N ILE A 62 16.95 -20.38 0.03
CA ILE A 62 17.08 -20.41 -1.44
C ILE A 62 15.71 -20.28 -2.13
N PRO A 63 15.64 -19.78 -3.38
CA PRO A 63 14.41 -19.74 -4.16
C PRO A 63 13.70 -21.11 -4.20
N THR A 64 12.38 -21.09 -4.04
CA THR A 64 11.51 -22.24 -4.23
C THR A 64 11.46 -22.64 -5.72
N PRO A 65 11.04 -23.88 -6.06
CA PRO A 65 10.88 -24.28 -7.46
C PRO A 65 9.94 -23.37 -8.27
N VAL A 66 8.94 -22.75 -7.62
CA VAL A 66 8.05 -21.77 -8.25
C VAL A 66 8.81 -20.50 -8.62
N GLU A 67 9.61 -19.96 -7.69
CA GLU A 67 10.47 -18.80 -7.94
C GLU A 67 11.54 -19.12 -8.99
N GLU A 68 12.19 -20.28 -8.94
CA GLU A 68 13.15 -20.74 -9.94
C GLU A 68 12.55 -20.79 -11.36
N SER A 69 11.29 -21.21 -11.48
CA SER A 69 10.60 -21.23 -12.78
C SER A 69 10.43 -19.82 -13.36
N LEU A 70 10.15 -18.83 -12.50
CA LEU A 70 10.00 -17.44 -12.89
C LEU A 70 11.35 -16.83 -13.28
N ILE A 71 12.39 -17.12 -12.50
CA ILE A 71 13.78 -16.74 -12.74
C ILE A 71 14.23 -17.20 -14.13
N GLN A 72 14.02 -18.47 -14.44
CA GLN A 72 14.42 -19.05 -15.72
C GLN A 72 13.60 -18.47 -16.88
N ARG A 73 12.28 -18.31 -16.69
CA ARG A 73 11.36 -17.81 -17.73
C ARG A 73 11.69 -16.38 -18.14
N TYR A 74 11.95 -15.51 -17.18
CA TYR A 74 12.15 -14.07 -17.41
C TYR A 74 13.62 -13.65 -17.39
N LYS A 75 14.55 -14.58 -17.11
CA LYS A 75 15.99 -14.34 -17.04
C LYS A 75 16.34 -13.21 -16.06
N ILE A 76 15.74 -13.23 -14.89
CA ILE A 76 15.97 -12.25 -13.83
C ILE A 76 16.94 -12.79 -12.79
N GLU A 77 17.73 -11.91 -12.17
CA GLU A 77 18.64 -12.21 -11.08
C GLU A 77 17.88 -12.15 -9.74
N TRP A 78 17.63 -13.33 -9.17
CA TRP A 78 16.91 -13.47 -7.92
C TRP A 78 17.54 -14.62 -7.15
N ASP A 79 18.43 -14.27 -6.23
CA ASP A 79 19.30 -15.18 -5.50
C ASP A 79 18.73 -15.61 -4.14
N LYS A 80 17.79 -14.85 -3.60
CA LYS A 80 17.13 -15.11 -2.30
C LYS A 80 15.62 -15.22 -2.47
N PRO A 81 14.98 -16.21 -1.84
CA PRO A 81 13.54 -16.35 -1.90
C PRO A 81 12.87 -15.13 -1.26
N LEU A 82 11.62 -14.92 -1.64
CA LEU A 82 10.79 -13.94 -0.98
C LEU A 82 10.23 -14.54 0.33
N ASP A 83 10.36 -13.78 1.41
CA ASP A 83 9.86 -14.07 2.77
C ASP A 83 8.32 -14.00 2.85
N TRP A 84 7.60 -14.84 2.09
CA TRP A 84 6.13 -14.88 2.09
C TRP A 84 5.54 -15.90 3.06
N GLY A 85 6.33 -16.88 3.48
CA GLY A 85 5.84 -18.05 4.21
C GLY A 85 5.17 -17.72 5.55
N SER A 86 5.49 -16.56 6.12
CA SER A 86 4.86 -16.05 7.34
C SER A 86 3.45 -15.49 7.15
N SER A 87 3.05 -15.17 5.91
CA SER A 87 1.90 -14.32 5.59
C SER A 87 0.88 -14.96 4.63
N ILE A 88 1.28 -15.97 3.84
CA ILE A 88 0.39 -16.68 2.92
C ILE A 88 -0.28 -17.87 3.64
N ASN A 89 -1.60 -17.80 3.81
CA ASN A 89 -2.48 -18.91 4.22
C ASN A 89 -2.06 -19.72 5.46
N VAL A 90 -1.31 -19.15 6.40
CA VAL A 90 -1.05 -19.82 7.69
C VAL A 90 -2.32 -19.77 8.55
N PRO A 91 -3.00 -20.90 8.84
CA PRO A 91 -4.22 -20.89 9.63
C PRO A 91 -3.94 -20.28 11.01
N GLY A 92 -4.67 -19.21 11.36
CA GLY A 92 -4.49 -18.48 12.62
C GLY A 92 -3.48 -17.31 12.59
N ARG A 93 -2.88 -16.99 11.43
CA ARG A 93 -2.23 -15.70 11.15
C ARG A 93 -3.02 -14.94 10.08
N TRP A 94 -2.75 -13.64 9.97
CA TRP A 94 -3.37 -12.71 9.01
C TRP A 94 -3.28 -13.25 7.58
N SER A 95 -4.33 -13.92 7.10
CA SER A 95 -4.47 -14.31 5.70
C SER A 95 -4.83 -13.06 4.90
N ILE A 96 -3.82 -12.36 4.39
CA ILE A 96 -4.06 -11.21 3.53
C ILE A 96 -4.25 -11.73 2.10
N PRO A 97 -5.39 -11.43 1.44
CA PRO A 97 -5.63 -11.80 0.05
C PRO A 97 -4.47 -11.39 -0.87
N ILE A 98 -4.12 -12.22 -1.84
CA ILE A 98 -3.07 -11.91 -2.84
C ILE A 98 -3.35 -10.57 -3.51
N ASP A 99 -4.63 -10.32 -3.79
CA ASP A 99 -5.09 -9.09 -4.41
C ASP A 99 -4.67 -7.88 -3.58
N ASP A 100 -4.53 -7.96 -2.25
CA ASP A 100 -4.07 -6.83 -1.44
C ASP A 100 -2.60 -6.42 -1.66
N PHE A 101 -1.79 -7.30 -2.25
CA PHE A 101 -0.39 -7.01 -2.58
C PHE A 101 -0.22 -6.38 -3.96
N ILE A 102 -1.12 -6.73 -4.89
CA ILE A 102 -0.97 -6.40 -6.30
C ILE A 102 -2.15 -5.55 -6.72
N LEU A 103 -1.88 -4.32 -7.14
CA LEU A 103 -2.88 -3.48 -7.78
C LEU A 103 -2.48 -3.19 -9.22
N ILE A 104 -3.37 -3.51 -10.14
CA ILE A 104 -3.29 -3.10 -11.53
C ILE A 104 -4.21 -1.88 -11.67
N PHE A 105 -3.66 -0.75 -12.09
CA PHE A 105 -4.41 0.48 -12.27
C PHE A 105 -3.88 1.27 -13.44
N ASP A 106 -4.71 1.48 -14.46
CA ASP A 106 -4.30 2.18 -15.68
C ASP A 106 -3.05 1.49 -16.28
N LYS A 107 -2.02 2.23 -16.67
CA LYS A 107 -0.70 1.70 -17.09
C LYS A 107 0.26 1.35 -15.93
N ILE A 108 -0.23 1.23 -14.69
CA ILE A 108 0.59 1.00 -13.49
C ILE A 108 0.29 -0.37 -12.89
N VAL A 109 1.33 -1.04 -12.38
CA VAL A 109 1.22 -2.20 -11.50
C VAL A 109 1.96 -1.91 -10.20
N PHE A 110 1.27 -1.96 -9.07
CA PHE A 110 1.86 -1.89 -7.74
C PHE A 110 2.08 -3.29 -7.19
N VAL A 111 3.23 -3.54 -6.57
CA VAL A 111 3.51 -4.73 -5.76
C VAL A 111 4.05 -4.26 -4.42
N SER A 112 3.35 -4.57 -3.32
CA SER A 112 3.74 -4.13 -1.98
C SER A 112 3.85 -5.28 -0.98
N THR A 113 4.58 -5.05 0.11
CA THR A 113 4.67 -6.02 1.22
C THR A 113 3.30 -6.27 1.84
N PRO A 114 3.02 -7.54 2.22
CA PRO A 114 1.78 -7.91 2.91
C PRO A 114 1.60 -7.27 4.28
N ILE A 115 2.67 -7.32 5.07
CA ILE A 115 2.68 -7.03 6.49
C ILE A 115 3.99 -6.28 6.74
N SER A 116 3.93 -5.31 7.64
CA SER A 116 5.10 -4.56 8.12
C SER A 116 6.24 -5.44 8.59
N ASP A 117 5.98 -6.69 8.95
CA ASP A 117 6.92 -7.53 9.69
C ASP A 117 7.70 -8.51 8.79
N ALA A 118 7.67 -8.30 7.47
CA ALA A 118 8.56 -9.02 6.55
C ALA A 118 10.00 -8.52 6.74
N THR A 119 10.93 -9.43 6.98
CA THR A 119 12.24 -9.05 7.56
C THR A 119 13.37 -8.87 6.54
N TRP A 120 13.18 -9.30 5.28
CA TRP A 120 14.30 -9.46 4.34
C TRP A 120 13.97 -9.11 2.88
N GLN A 121 12.94 -8.30 2.62
CA GLN A 121 12.52 -8.04 1.24
C GLN A 121 12.79 -6.59 0.81
N THR A 122 13.46 -6.43 -0.33
CA THR A 122 13.74 -5.11 -0.93
C THR A 122 12.95 -4.88 -2.21
N GLY A 123 12.10 -5.82 -2.67
CA GLY A 123 11.37 -5.70 -3.93
C GLY A 123 12.23 -5.68 -5.21
N ASN A 124 13.56 -5.85 -5.11
CA ASN A 124 14.47 -5.87 -6.28
C ASN A 124 14.05 -6.89 -7.34
N GLN A 125 13.51 -8.01 -6.90
CA GLN A 125 12.99 -9.08 -7.76
C GLN A 125 11.89 -8.55 -8.68
N PHE A 126 10.97 -7.75 -8.14
CA PHE A 126 9.87 -7.17 -8.91
C PHE A 126 10.33 -6.04 -9.85
N ILE A 127 11.37 -5.27 -9.48
CA ILE A 127 12.01 -4.33 -10.41
C ILE A 127 12.48 -5.06 -11.66
N GLN A 128 13.23 -6.15 -11.49
CA GLN A 128 13.78 -6.90 -12.61
C GLN A 128 12.68 -7.59 -13.43
N LEU A 129 11.67 -8.14 -12.74
CA LEU A 129 10.51 -8.73 -13.40
C LEU A 129 9.76 -7.69 -14.25
N PHE A 130 9.50 -6.49 -13.72
CA PHE A 130 8.85 -5.43 -14.48
C PHE A 130 9.65 -5.03 -15.71
N ARG A 131 10.99 -4.92 -15.60
CA ARG A 131 11.86 -4.67 -16.76
C ARG A 131 11.78 -5.80 -17.79
N ALA A 132 11.81 -7.05 -17.35
CA ALA A 132 11.67 -8.22 -18.23
C ALA A 132 10.29 -8.27 -18.93
N LEU A 133 9.26 -7.73 -18.28
CA LEU A 133 7.90 -7.59 -18.82
C LEU A 133 7.72 -6.34 -19.70
N GLY A 134 8.78 -5.56 -19.95
CA GLY A 134 8.76 -4.38 -20.82
C GLY A 134 8.28 -3.10 -20.13
N GLY A 135 8.21 -3.08 -18.80
CA GLY A 135 7.91 -1.90 -18.00
C GLY A 135 9.16 -1.15 -17.56
N THR A 136 8.96 0.08 -17.11
CA THR A 136 9.90 0.79 -16.24
C THR A 136 9.48 0.60 -14.78
N SER A 137 10.37 0.88 -13.83
CA SER A 137 10.09 0.61 -12.42
C SER A 137 10.59 1.74 -11.52
N ALA A 138 9.80 2.10 -10.51
CA ALA A 138 10.22 2.88 -9.36
C ALA A 138 9.98 2.08 -8.07
N ARG A 139 10.67 2.42 -6.97
CA ARG A 139 10.58 1.66 -5.72
C ARG A 139 10.64 2.56 -4.50
N ASP A 140 9.82 2.24 -3.51
CA ASP A 140 9.98 2.61 -2.11
C ASP A 140 10.56 1.41 -1.32
N THR A 141 11.53 1.66 -0.46
CA THR A 141 11.89 0.72 0.61
C THR A 141 11.95 1.48 1.92
N ASP A 142 10.92 1.27 2.76
CA ASP A 142 10.94 1.60 4.17
C ASP A 142 11.78 0.53 4.88
N LEU A 143 13.10 0.73 4.83
CA LEU A 143 14.04 0.05 5.70
C LEU A 143 13.81 0.59 7.10
N GLY A 144 12.86 -0.02 7.82
CA GLY A 144 12.31 0.45 9.08
C GLY A 144 13.31 1.26 9.89
N ALA A 145 13.01 2.54 10.07
CA ALA A 145 13.81 3.46 10.84
C ALA A 145 14.21 2.83 12.20
N ARG A 146 15.52 2.70 12.46
CA ARG A 146 16.21 2.80 13.78
C ARG A 146 17.26 1.75 14.12
N SER A 147 17.73 0.92 13.20
CA SER A 147 18.92 0.12 13.51
C SER A 147 19.59 -0.34 12.24
N ILE A 148 20.69 0.31 11.90
CA ILE A 148 21.92 -0.20 11.25
C ILE A 148 22.73 1.05 10.82
N ASP A 149 24.05 0.94 10.89
CA ASP A 149 25.10 1.96 10.79
C ASP A 149 24.81 3.23 9.95
N GLU A 150 25.24 4.37 10.48
CA GLU A 150 25.19 5.73 9.88
C GLU A 150 25.91 5.85 8.52
N ASN A 151 26.57 4.78 8.03
CA ASN A 151 27.42 4.80 6.84
C ASN A 151 26.78 4.18 5.58
N GLU A 152 25.59 3.58 5.65
CA GLU A 152 24.87 3.02 4.48
C GLU A 152 23.39 3.46 4.43
N GLN A 153 23.12 4.73 4.70
CA GLN A 153 21.77 5.30 4.65
C GLN A 153 21.33 5.63 3.22
N GLU A 154 20.58 4.73 2.60
CA GLU A 154 19.71 5.08 1.49
C GLU A 154 18.28 4.68 1.87
N SER A 155 17.54 5.58 2.52
CA SER A 155 16.08 5.48 2.55
C SER A 155 15.57 5.85 1.16
N PHE A 156 15.01 4.88 0.45
CA PHE A 156 14.43 5.10 -0.88
C PHE A 156 13.00 5.57 -0.67
N GLU A 157 12.76 6.87 -0.58
CA GLU A 157 11.39 7.38 -0.58
C GLU A 157 10.90 7.46 -2.02
N LEU A 158 9.87 6.67 -2.32
CA LEU A 158 9.14 6.84 -3.57
C LEU A 158 8.41 8.18 -3.52
N CYS A 159 8.26 8.82 -4.66
CA CYS A 159 7.42 10.00 -4.81
C CYS A 159 6.65 9.87 -6.12
N VAL A 160 5.51 10.53 -6.18
CA VAL A 160 4.78 10.71 -7.42
C VAL A 160 4.45 12.18 -7.65
N ASP A 161 4.76 12.65 -8.85
CA ASP A 161 4.18 13.88 -9.38
C ASP A 161 2.92 13.53 -10.17
N ILE A 162 1.85 14.33 -10.02
CA ILE A 162 0.61 14.23 -10.78
C ILE A 162 0.29 15.60 -11.39
N PHE A 163 0.11 15.65 -12.70
CA PHE A 163 -0.25 16.85 -13.45
C PHE A 163 -1.58 16.62 -14.16
N CYS A 164 -2.49 17.60 -14.11
CA CYS A 164 -3.77 17.48 -14.80
C CYS A 164 -4.41 18.84 -15.09
N THR A 165 -5.43 18.83 -15.96
CA THR A 165 -6.21 20.02 -16.33
C THR A 165 -7.68 19.85 -15.97
N ALA A 166 -8.20 20.77 -15.16
CA ALA A 166 -9.60 20.81 -14.77
C ALA A 166 -10.50 21.27 -15.94
N PRO A 167 -11.77 20.82 -15.98
CA PRO A 167 -12.73 21.27 -16.99
C PRO A 167 -13.25 22.70 -16.76
N SER A 168 -13.08 23.26 -15.56
CA SER A 168 -13.43 24.64 -15.24
C SER A 168 -12.63 25.18 -14.05
N LEU A 169 -12.58 26.51 -13.89
CA LEU A 169 -11.91 27.14 -12.75
C LEU A 169 -12.53 26.75 -11.40
N VAL A 170 -13.87 26.62 -11.36
CA VAL A 170 -14.59 26.21 -10.14
C VAL A 170 -14.15 24.82 -9.69
N ILE A 171 -14.07 23.86 -10.63
CA ILE A 171 -13.63 22.49 -10.33
C ILE A 171 -12.14 22.46 -9.95
N ALA A 172 -11.30 23.30 -10.58
CA ALA A 172 -9.89 23.42 -10.21
C ALA A 172 -9.71 23.93 -8.76
N GLU A 173 -10.49 24.95 -8.37
CA GLU A 173 -10.46 25.55 -7.03
C GLU A 173 -10.97 24.59 -5.96
N GLU A 174 -12.06 23.89 -6.26
CA GLU A 174 -12.62 22.88 -5.37
C GLU A 174 -11.62 21.73 -5.15
N ALA A 175 -11.01 21.23 -6.24
CA ALA A 175 -10.04 20.14 -6.14
C ALA A 175 -8.78 20.57 -5.39
N TYR A 176 -8.25 21.75 -5.68
CA TYR A 176 -7.10 22.32 -4.99
C TYR A 176 -7.37 22.42 -3.49
N SER A 177 -8.52 22.99 -3.10
CA SER A 177 -8.90 23.14 -1.69
C SER A 177 -9.04 21.80 -0.98
N LYS A 178 -9.65 20.80 -1.64
CA LYS A 178 -9.82 19.45 -1.09
C LYS A 178 -8.49 18.72 -0.90
N ILE A 179 -7.59 18.80 -1.86
CA ILE A 179 -6.27 18.14 -1.76
C ILE A 179 -5.38 18.89 -0.78
N GLN A 180 -5.44 20.22 -0.71
CA GLN A 180 -4.59 21.00 0.20
C GLN A 180 -4.77 20.58 1.67
N VAL A 181 -5.96 20.14 2.05
CA VAL A 181 -6.28 19.56 3.37
C VAL A 181 -5.34 18.40 3.74
N LEU A 182 -4.84 17.62 2.77
CA LEU A 182 -3.85 16.55 3.01
C LEU A 182 -2.57 17.07 3.65
N PHE A 183 -2.09 18.21 3.18
CA PHE A 183 -0.81 18.75 3.60
C PHE A 183 -0.91 19.58 4.88
N GLU A 184 -2.13 19.88 5.33
CA GLU A 184 -2.40 20.60 6.57
C GLU A 184 -2.45 19.69 7.81
N GLY A 185 -2.21 18.38 7.64
CA GLY A 185 -2.21 17.41 8.74
C GLY A 185 -3.60 17.19 9.36
N LYS A 186 -4.67 17.45 8.59
CA LYS A 186 -6.04 17.19 9.01
C LYS A 186 -6.37 15.70 8.89
N ASP A 187 -7.29 15.23 9.73
CA ASP A 187 -7.64 13.83 9.86
C ASP A 187 -8.07 13.22 8.51
N ALA A 188 -7.64 11.99 8.22
CA ALA A 188 -7.96 11.26 6.99
C ALA A 188 -9.47 11.07 6.73
N HIS A 189 -10.32 11.36 7.72
CA HIS A 189 -11.78 11.41 7.60
C HIS A 189 -12.27 12.48 6.61
N ASP A 190 -11.42 13.43 6.21
CA ASP A 190 -11.75 14.47 5.24
C ASP A 190 -11.24 14.15 3.82
N MET A 191 -10.87 12.89 3.53
CA MET A 191 -10.33 12.49 2.22
C MET A 191 -11.42 11.87 1.31
N PRO A 192 -12.19 12.69 0.55
CA PRO A 192 -13.32 12.19 -0.24
C PRO A 192 -12.93 11.29 -1.42
N TRP A 193 -11.64 11.23 -1.81
CA TRP A 193 -11.23 10.41 -2.96
C TRP A 193 -11.04 8.93 -2.64
N VAL A 194 -10.98 8.54 -1.35
CA VAL A 194 -10.75 7.16 -0.92
C VAL A 194 -11.75 6.19 -1.57
N ILE A 195 -13.01 6.61 -1.66
CA ILE A 195 -14.13 5.88 -2.28
C ILE A 195 -13.96 5.67 -3.79
N TYR A 196 -13.07 6.40 -4.45
CA TYR A 196 -12.77 6.27 -5.88
C TYR A 196 -11.62 5.28 -6.13
N HIS A 197 -11.02 4.72 -5.08
CA HIS A 197 -10.00 3.70 -5.29
C HIS A 197 -10.60 2.51 -6.07
N PRO A 198 -9.89 1.94 -7.07
CA PRO A 198 -10.48 0.97 -8.00
C PRO A 198 -11.18 -0.23 -7.35
N ARG A 199 -10.68 -0.69 -6.20
CA ARG A 199 -11.30 -1.80 -5.45
C ARG A 199 -12.60 -1.44 -4.72
N PHE A 200 -12.94 -0.17 -4.55
CA PHE A 200 -14.24 0.25 -4.01
C PHE A 200 -15.34 0.06 -5.02
N ALA A 201 -15.08 0.47 -6.26
CA ALA A 201 -16.07 0.39 -7.34
C ALA A 201 -16.58 -1.04 -7.56
N GLU A 202 -15.76 -2.05 -7.27
CA GLU A 202 -16.13 -3.47 -7.38
C GLU A 202 -16.99 -3.98 -6.20
N LYS A 203 -16.98 -3.29 -5.05
CA LYS A 203 -17.58 -3.77 -3.79
C LYS A 203 -18.85 -3.05 -3.37
N THR A 204 -19.20 -1.92 -3.99
CA THR A 204 -20.32 -1.07 -3.55
C THR A 204 -21.68 -1.43 -4.14
N ASP A 205 -21.85 -2.53 -4.90
CA ASP A 205 -23.13 -3.08 -5.38
C ASP A 205 -24.23 -2.04 -5.69
N GLY A 206 -23.90 -1.02 -6.50
CA GLY A 206 -24.85 0.00 -6.95
C GLY A 206 -25.12 1.17 -5.99
N ILE A 207 -24.39 1.26 -4.86
CA ILE A 207 -24.36 2.46 -4.01
C ILE A 207 -23.45 3.50 -4.68
N SER A 208 -23.92 4.75 -4.76
CA SER A 208 -23.09 5.85 -5.28
C SER A 208 -21.90 6.09 -4.33
N PRO A 209 -20.72 6.50 -4.83
CA PRO A 209 -19.61 6.86 -3.97
C PRO A 209 -20.00 7.88 -2.88
N GLU A 210 -20.84 8.85 -3.23
CA GLU A 210 -21.30 9.91 -2.34
C GLU A 210 -22.20 9.37 -1.21
N ASP A 211 -23.14 8.47 -1.52
CA ASP A 211 -23.99 7.83 -0.51
C ASP A 211 -23.17 6.94 0.42
N TYR A 212 -22.19 6.22 -0.14
CA TYR A 212 -21.26 5.40 0.64
C TYR A 212 -20.43 6.28 1.58
N TRP A 213 -19.88 7.39 1.08
CA TRP A 213 -19.12 8.34 1.88
C TRP A 213 -19.95 8.95 3.01
N GLU A 214 -21.21 9.26 2.76
CA GLU A 214 -22.09 9.78 3.81
C GLU A 214 -22.38 8.73 4.88
N GLN A 215 -22.59 7.47 4.49
CA GLN A 215 -22.72 6.35 5.44
C GLN A 215 -21.44 6.20 6.28
N GLU A 216 -20.28 6.17 5.63
CA GLU A 216 -18.96 6.15 6.28
C GLU A 216 -18.81 7.26 7.32
N ARG A 217 -19.12 8.49 6.92
CA ARG A 217 -19.04 9.67 7.79
C ARG A 217 -19.91 9.50 9.03
N ILE A 218 -21.14 8.99 8.87
CA ILE A 218 -22.05 8.69 9.98
C ILE A 218 -21.44 7.60 10.87
N TYR A 219 -20.99 6.49 10.29
CA TYR A 219 -20.34 5.39 11.03
C TYR A 219 -19.15 5.87 11.87
N PHE A 220 -18.32 6.74 11.31
CA PHE A 220 -17.18 7.32 12.02
C PHE A 220 -17.58 8.27 13.15
N GLN A 221 -18.58 9.12 12.92
CA GLN A 221 -19.11 9.99 13.96
C GLN A 221 -19.65 9.17 15.13
N GLU A 222 -20.38 8.08 14.85
CA GLU A 222 -20.84 7.15 15.87
C GLU A 222 -19.68 6.46 16.60
N ALA A 223 -18.71 5.92 15.87
CA ALA A 223 -17.54 5.26 16.46
C ALA A 223 -16.72 6.21 17.36
N ASN A 224 -16.54 7.46 16.95
CA ASN A 224 -15.87 8.49 17.75
C ASN A 224 -16.69 8.85 18.99
N ALA A 225 -18.01 9.06 18.86
CA ALA A 225 -18.89 9.31 19.99
C ALA A 225 -18.86 8.16 21.01
N TRP A 226 -18.82 6.91 20.54
CA TRP A 226 -18.65 5.73 21.39
C TRP A 226 -17.28 5.67 22.06
N SER A 227 -16.20 6.00 21.34
CA SER A 227 -14.85 6.06 21.92
C SER A 227 -14.78 7.09 23.05
N GLU A 228 -15.33 8.28 22.85
CA GLU A 228 -15.38 9.34 23.87
C GLU A 228 -16.27 8.95 25.05
N PHE A 229 -17.46 8.37 24.79
CA PHE A 229 -18.31 7.82 25.85
C PHE A 229 -17.54 6.79 26.69
N TYR A 230 -16.81 5.87 26.06
CA TYR A 230 -16.05 4.83 26.75
C TYR A 230 -14.88 5.41 27.56
N LYS A 231 -14.11 6.35 26.99
CA LYS A 231 -13.03 7.07 27.70
C LYS A 231 -13.54 7.78 28.96
N ALA A 232 -14.78 8.28 28.91
CA ALA A 232 -15.40 8.98 30.03
C ALA A 232 -15.97 8.03 31.11
N HIS A 233 -16.40 6.82 30.76
CA HIS A 233 -17.20 5.95 31.65
C HIS A 233 -16.53 4.64 32.05
N VAL A 234 -15.51 4.17 31.32
CA VAL A 234 -14.79 2.94 31.67
C VAL A 234 -13.45 3.28 32.31
N ASN A 235 -13.28 2.77 33.53
CA ASN A 235 -12.04 2.91 34.29
C ASN A 235 -10.89 2.33 33.44
N LYS A 236 -9.79 3.09 33.25
CA LYS A 236 -8.69 2.82 32.29
C LYS A 236 -8.06 1.41 32.29
N LYS A 237 -8.44 0.54 33.22
CA LYS A 237 -7.91 -0.81 33.42
C LYS A 237 -8.70 -1.92 32.73
N ASP A 238 -9.93 -1.69 32.27
CA ASP A 238 -10.74 -2.73 31.62
C ASP A 238 -10.88 -2.49 30.11
N ILE A 239 -9.76 -2.64 29.39
CA ILE A 239 -9.68 -2.45 27.93
C ILE A 239 -10.24 -3.66 27.17
N SER A 240 -10.43 -4.79 27.85
CA SER A 240 -10.95 -6.04 27.30
C SER A 240 -12.38 -5.90 26.75
N GLY A 241 -13.22 -5.12 27.44
CA GLY A 241 -14.58 -4.85 26.98
C GLY A 241 -14.62 -4.08 25.66
N PHE A 242 -13.74 -3.08 25.48
CA PHE A 242 -13.69 -2.25 24.28
C PHE A 242 -13.48 -3.08 23.01
N GLY A 243 -12.53 -4.02 23.04
CA GLY A 243 -12.28 -4.93 21.92
C GLY A 243 -13.55 -5.68 21.52
N SER A 244 -14.21 -6.34 22.48
CA SER A 244 -15.42 -7.13 22.22
C SER A 244 -16.62 -6.33 21.71
N TYR A 245 -16.84 -5.10 22.21
CA TYR A 245 -17.93 -4.23 21.75
C TYR A 245 -17.66 -3.62 20.38
N ARG A 246 -16.43 -3.14 20.18
CA ARG A 246 -15.94 -2.70 18.87
C ARG A 246 -16.11 -3.83 17.85
N ASP A 247 -15.68 -5.04 18.20
CA ASP A 247 -15.78 -6.21 17.35
C ASP A 247 -17.25 -6.65 17.11
N GLN A 248 -18.17 -6.45 18.05
CA GLN A 248 -19.61 -6.68 17.87
C GLN A 248 -20.27 -5.65 16.95
N PHE A 249 -19.95 -4.36 17.10
CA PHE A 249 -20.43 -3.29 16.23
C PHE A 249 -20.00 -3.57 14.79
N PHE A 250 -18.72 -3.90 14.60
CA PHE A 250 -18.16 -4.21 13.30
C PHE A 250 -18.47 -5.61 12.77
N LYS A 251 -19.02 -6.51 13.59
CA LYS A 251 -19.50 -7.82 13.11
C LYS A 251 -20.70 -7.71 12.19
N GLN A 252 -21.48 -6.63 12.30
CA GLN A 252 -22.66 -6.42 11.46
C GLN A 252 -22.30 -5.99 10.04
N ASP A 253 -21.10 -5.42 9.85
CA ASP A 253 -20.59 -5.07 8.53
C ASP A 253 -19.07 -5.28 8.44
N GLU A 254 -18.67 -6.56 8.55
CA GLU A 254 -17.27 -6.96 8.58
C GLU A 254 -16.51 -6.55 7.31
N LYS A 255 -17.21 -6.46 6.17
CA LYS A 255 -16.66 -6.00 4.89
C LYS A 255 -16.35 -4.51 4.92
N VAL A 256 -17.24 -3.70 5.46
CA VAL A 256 -17.05 -2.25 5.59
C VAL A 256 -15.97 -1.95 6.63
N ARG A 257 -15.96 -2.60 7.81
CA ARG A 257 -14.89 -2.39 8.81
C ARG A 257 -13.50 -2.62 8.23
N ASP A 258 -13.26 -3.79 7.66
CA ASP A 258 -11.91 -4.19 7.26
C ASP A 258 -11.37 -3.27 6.16
N MET A 259 -12.28 -2.79 5.31
CA MET A 259 -11.98 -1.87 4.24
C MET A 259 -11.68 -0.47 4.76
N ILE A 260 -12.55 0.11 5.59
CA ILE A 260 -12.35 1.42 6.23
C ILE A 260 -11.02 1.49 6.98
N TYR A 261 -10.77 0.49 7.82
CA TYR A 261 -9.61 0.45 8.68
C TYR A 261 -8.33 0.42 7.85
N ARG A 262 -8.30 -0.35 6.76
CA ARG A 262 -7.17 -0.38 5.83
C ARG A 262 -6.98 0.98 5.15
N LEU A 263 -8.04 1.57 4.58
CA LEU A 263 -7.91 2.82 3.84
C LEU A 263 -7.40 3.99 4.65
N ARG A 264 -7.86 4.13 5.91
CA ARG A 264 -7.49 5.28 6.74
C ARG A 264 -5.98 5.34 6.96
N TYR A 265 -5.36 4.19 7.22
CA TYR A 265 -3.92 4.12 7.43
C TYR A 265 -3.13 4.07 6.13
N ASP A 266 -3.75 3.59 5.05
CA ASP A 266 -3.03 3.27 3.83
C ASP A 266 -3.07 4.40 2.78
N VAL A 267 -4.00 5.34 2.88
CA VAL A 267 -4.14 6.49 1.94
C VAL A 267 -3.41 7.75 2.43
N GLU A 268 -2.77 7.68 3.59
CA GLU A 268 -2.02 8.80 4.18
C GLU A 268 -0.91 9.30 3.23
N VAL A 269 -0.97 10.58 2.87
CA VAL A 269 0.11 11.30 2.19
C VAL A 269 0.99 11.93 3.25
N SER A 270 2.22 11.45 3.38
CA SER A 270 3.16 11.88 4.42
C SER A 270 3.81 13.22 4.08
N SER A 271 4.01 13.50 2.79
CA SER A 271 4.61 14.73 2.29
C SER A 271 4.25 15.01 0.84
N GLY A 272 4.52 16.24 0.41
CA GLY A 272 4.32 16.71 -0.95
C GLY A 272 3.88 18.16 -0.98
N SER A 273 3.51 18.62 -2.16
CA SER A 273 2.94 19.95 -2.34
C SER A 273 1.88 19.93 -3.43
N ILE A 274 1.03 20.95 -3.42
CA ILE A 274 0.07 21.21 -4.48
C ILE A 274 0.18 22.65 -4.93
N SER A 275 0.09 22.86 -6.23
CA SER A 275 -0.03 24.18 -6.84
C SER A 275 -1.12 24.18 -7.90
N ARG A 276 -1.62 25.38 -8.19
CA ARG A 276 -2.63 25.61 -9.24
C ARG A 276 -2.26 26.84 -10.04
N THR A 277 -2.31 26.72 -11.37
CA THR A 277 -2.25 27.84 -12.30
C THR A 277 -3.44 27.75 -13.25
N ASP A 278 -4.42 28.64 -13.08
CA ASP A 278 -5.71 28.61 -13.78
C ASP A 278 -6.43 27.25 -13.64
N LEU A 279 -6.49 26.48 -14.74
CA LEU A 279 -7.10 25.15 -14.83
C LEU A 279 -6.11 24.03 -14.53
N ARG A 280 -4.81 24.32 -14.51
CA ARG A 280 -3.77 23.32 -14.33
C ARG A 280 -3.53 23.09 -12.84
N LEU A 281 -3.55 21.83 -12.44
CA LEU A 281 -3.27 21.37 -11.10
C LEU A 281 -1.99 20.54 -11.12
N GLU A 282 -1.09 20.80 -10.18
CA GLU A 282 0.17 20.07 -10.04
C GLU A 282 0.30 19.60 -8.60
N LEU A 283 0.34 18.30 -8.41
CA LEU A 283 0.67 17.68 -7.14
C LEU A 283 2.10 17.16 -7.28
N GLN A 284 3.01 17.62 -6.45
CA GLN A 284 4.44 17.35 -6.60
C GLN A 284 5.00 16.66 -5.36
N ALA A 285 5.91 15.72 -5.59
CA ALA A 285 6.59 14.95 -4.55
C ALA A 285 5.62 14.31 -3.55
N LEU A 286 4.50 13.77 -4.03
CA LEU A 286 3.58 13.05 -3.16
C LEU A 286 4.25 11.78 -2.66
N ASN A 287 4.51 11.71 -1.36
CA ASN A 287 4.89 10.49 -0.68
C ASN A 287 3.67 9.94 0.05
N ALA A 288 3.32 8.69 -0.23
CA ALA A 288 2.19 8.01 0.39
C ALA A 288 2.68 6.83 1.22
N ARG A 289 2.04 6.59 2.37
CA ARG A 289 2.41 5.47 3.22
C ARG A 289 2.19 4.11 2.54
N ARG A 290 1.13 3.99 1.74
CA ARG A 290 0.91 2.85 0.83
C ARG A 290 0.41 3.34 -0.53
N TYR A 291 1.32 3.46 -1.48
CA TYR A 291 1.04 4.01 -2.81
C TYR A 291 -0.10 3.33 -3.54
N GLN A 292 -0.23 2.00 -3.39
CA GLN A 292 -1.26 1.21 -4.04
C GLN A 292 -2.67 1.58 -3.59
N PHE A 293 -2.85 2.30 -2.47
CA PHE A 293 -4.17 2.75 -2.03
C PHE A 293 -4.36 4.24 -2.31
N GLY A 294 -3.45 5.10 -1.87
CA GLY A 294 -3.66 6.54 -1.96
C GLY A 294 -3.61 7.10 -3.38
N ILE A 295 -2.60 6.72 -4.16
CA ILE A 295 -2.35 7.32 -5.47
C ILE A 295 -3.44 6.96 -6.50
N PRO A 296 -3.85 5.68 -6.64
CA PRO A 296 -4.97 5.31 -7.51
C PRO A 296 -6.28 5.99 -7.12
N ALA A 297 -6.55 6.16 -5.82
CA ALA A 297 -7.74 6.85 -5.34
C ALA A 297 -7.79 8.30 -5.84
N ILE A 298 -6.70 9.05 -5.65
CA ILE A 298 -6.57 10.44 -6.09
C ILE A 298 -6.74 10.54 -7.62
N ILE A 299 -6.05 9.67 -8.38
CA ILE A 299 -6.12 9.69 -9.84
C ILE A 299 -7.55 9.37 -10.32
N SER A 300 -8.20 8.34 -9.75
CA SER A 300 -9.58 7.98 -10.10
C SER A 300 -10.56 9.10 -9.78
N TRP A 301 -10.42 9.77 -8.64
CA TRP A 301 -11.26 10.90 -8.28
C TRP A 301 -11.06 12.09 -9.23
N LEU A 302 -9.82 12.41 -9.61
CA LEU A 302 -9.55 13.43 -10.62
C LEU A 302 -10.22 13.08 -11.96
N LYS A 303 -10.11 11.82 -12.42
CA LYS A 303 -10.79 11.32 -13.62
C LYS A 303 -12.32 11.48 -13.52
N ALA A 304 -12.91 11.05 -12.40
CA ALA A 304 -14.34 11.15 -12.14
C ALA A 304 -14.83 12.61 -12.09
N SER A 305 -13.98 13.54 -11.62
CA SER A 305 -14.24 14.97 -11.59
C SER A 305 -14.04 15.67 -12.94
N GLY A 306 -13.80 14.90 -14.02
CA GLY A 306 -13.67 15.40 -15.38
C GLY A 306 -12.31 16.02 -15.71
N PHE A 307 -11.27 15.79 -14.88
CA PHE A 307 -9.93 16.22 -15.22
C PHE A 307 -9.40 15.46 -16.44
N THR A 308 -8.65 16.17 -17.28
CA THR A 308 -8.04 15.65 -18.51
C THR A 308 -6.53 15.84 -18.48
N GLY A 309 -5.82 15.14 -19.38
CA GLY A 309 -4.35 15.21 -19.45
C GLY A 309 -3.67 14.80 -18.14
N ILE A 310 -4.21 13.77 -17.46
CA ILE A 310 -3.65 13.29 -16.21
C ILE A 310 -2.37 12.52 -16.50
N GLU A 311 -1.25 13.13 -16.15
CA GLU A 311 0.09 12.56 -16.24
C GLU A 311 0.61 12.30 -14.84
N TYR A 312 1.34 11.21 -14.66
CA TYR A 312 2.00 10.90 -13.40
C TYR A 312 3.39 10.34 -13.64
N LYS A 313 4.31 10.71 -12.74
CA LYS A 313 5.71 10.30 -12.78
C LYS A 313 6.11 9.81 -11.40
N PHE A 314 6.46 8.53 -11.31
CA PHE A 314 7.07 7.98 -10.11
C PHE A 314 8.58 8.12 -10.17
N TYR A 315 9.20 8.50 -9.06
CA TYR A 315 10.64 8.64 -8.95
C TYR A 315 11.09 8.44 -7.51
N ASP A 316 12.38 8.13 -7.33
CA ASP A 316 13.05 8.12 -6.04
C ASP A 316 13.45 9.57 -5.69
N ILE A 317 13.12 10.04 -4.49
CA ILE A 317 13.36 11.44 -4.07
C ILE A 317 14.82 11.87 -4.25
N ARG A 318 15.80 10.95 -4.17
CA ARG A 318 17.22 11.27 -4.38
C ARG A 318 17.53 11.79 -5.77
N HIS A 319 16.76 11.36 -6.78
CA HIS A 319 16.92 11.87 -8.15
C HIS A 319 16.59 13.36 -8.26
N GLN A 320 15.75 13.93 -7.37
CA GLN A 320 15.51 15.38 -7.35
C GLN A 320 16.67 16.17 -6.75
N TRP A 321 17.50 15.54 -5.91
CA TRP A 321 18.58 16.22 -5.17
C TRP A 321 19.92 16.15 -5.91
N GLY A 322 19.96 15.55 -7.11
CA GLY A 322 21.19 15.43 -7.91
C GLY A 322 22.25 14.53 -7.28
N VAL A 323 21.83 13.61 -6.42
CA VAL A 323 22.70 12.56 -5.86
C VAL A 323 22.61 11.36 -6.80
N GLU A 324 23.63 11.20 -7.66
CA GLU A 324 23.81 10.02 -8.53
C GLU A 324 24.33 8.81 -7.76
#